data_AF-A0A4U5PEN6-F1
#
_entry.id   AF-A0A4U5PEN6-F1
#
_cell.length_a   1.000
_cell.length_b   1.000
_cell.length_c   1.000
_cell.angle_alpha   90.00
_cell.angle_beta   90.00
_cell.angle_gamma   90.00
#
_symmetry.space_group_name_H-M   'P 1'
#
loop_
_entity.id
_entity.type
_entity.pdbx_description
1 polymer ?
#
loop_
_entity_poly.entity_id
_entity_poly.type
_entity_poly.pdbx_seq_one_letter_code
_entity_poly.pdbx_strand_id
1 'polypeptide(L)'
;MRLGGLFVLSVLCLLPAALASCDQDYVYLEYFVNGLRSNIDSVLEKSCDAGTKKKALKAFEDGLVLLKPSLECSERVQLRSIDSNCNALERAYQINFLLPLDDIDSIAFAMCQERCPNDLSSVLQTLADDLTYVRLQ
;
A
#
# COMPACT_ATOMS: atom_id res chain seq x y z
N MET A 1 -4.99 1.61 50.43
CA MET A 1 -4.38 1.18 49.14
C MET A 1 -5.51 0.86 48.15
N ARG A 2 -5.91 1.82 47.30
CA ARG A 2 -6.97 1.64 46.26
C ARG A 2 -6.59 2.36 44.95
N LEU A 3 -5.33 2.22 44.51
CA LEU A 3 -4.83 2.84 43.27
C LEU A 3 -4.59 1.84 42.12
N GLY A 4 -4.76 0.53 42.34
CA GLY A 4 -4.46 -0.50 41.33
C GLY A 4 -5.62 -0.88 40.39
N GLY A 5 -6.87 -0.55 40.72
CA GLY A 5 -8.05 -1.03 39.96
C GLY A 5 -8.43 -0.19 38.74
N LEU A 6 -8.07 1.10 38.72
CA LEU A 6 -8.45 2.03 37.65
C LEU A 6 -7.57 1.91 36.39
N PHE A 7 -6.34 1.44 36.53
CA PHE A 7 -5.42 1.23 35.39
C PHE A 7 -5.75 -0.01 34.56
N VAL A 8 -6.34 -1.04 35.16
CA VAL A 8 -6.66 -2.29 34.45
C VAL A 8 -7.89 -2.10 33.54
N LEU A 9 -8.86 -1.28 33.97
CA LEU A 9 -10.06 -0.97 33.19
C LEU A 9 -9.78 -0.07 31.97
N SER A 10 -8.82 0.85 32.04
CA SER A 10 -8.48 1.72 30.91
C SER A 10 -7.77 0.97 29.77
N VAL A 11 -6.93 -0.02 30.09
CA VAL A 11 -6.26 -0.87 29.09
C VAL A 11 -7.25 -1.81 28.39
N LEU A 12 -8.23 -2.34 29.13
CA LEU A 12 -9.31 -3.19 28.58
C LEU A 12 -10.25 -2.44 27.62
N CYS A 13 -10.42 -1.13 27.77
CA CYS A 13 -11.24 -0.30 26.87
C CYS A 13 -10.51 0.16 25.59
N LEU A 14 -9.17 0.09 25.55
CA LEU A 14 -8.38 0.48 24.36
C LEU A 14 -8.16 -0.70 23.38
N LEU A 15 -8.23 -1.93 23.89
CA LEU A 15 -8.14 -3.15 23.08
C LEU A 15 -9.19 -3.24 21.95
N PRO A 16 -10.48 -2.93 22.18
CA PRO A 16 -11.49 -2.97 21.12
C PRO A 16 -11.29 -1.90 20.05
N ALA A 17 -10.76 -0.73 20.42
CA ALA A 17 -10.53 0.36 19.47
C ALA A 17 -9.37 0.05 18.52
N ALA A 18 -8.28 -0.54 19.03
CA ALA A 18 -7.14 -0.99 18.23
C ALA A 18 -7.50 -2.18 17.32
N LEU A 19 -8.37 -3.09 17.77
CA LEU A 19 -8.85 -4.18 16.91
C LEU A 19 -9.76 -3.68 15.78
N ALA A 20 -10.61 -2.69 16.06
CA ALA A 20 -11.48 -2.09 15.06
C ALA A 20 -10.71 -1.29 13.99
N SER A 21 -9.60 -0.63 14.35
CA SER A 21 -8.71 0.03 13.37
C SER A 21 -8.04 -1.00 12.47
N CYS A 22 -7.50 -2.09 13.03
CA CYS A 22 -6.87 -3.17 12.27
C CYS A 22 -7.77 -3.77 11.19
N ASP A 23 -9.05 -4.04 11.50
CA ASP A 23 -9.99 -4.63 10.54
C ASP A 23 -10.31 -3.65 9.41
N GLN A 24 -10.53 -2.37 9.72
CA GLN A 24 -10.79 -1.35 8.71
C GLN A 24 -9.58 -1.12 7.80
N ASP A 25 -8.40 -1.05 8.39
CA ASP A 25 -7.13 -0.86 7.69
C ASP A 25 -6.82 -2.05 6.77
N TYR A 26 -7.06 -3.28 7.23
CA TYR A 26 -6.94 -4.49 6.41
C TYR A 26 -7.88 -4.45 5.20
N VAL A 27 -9.16 -4.09 5.40
CA VAL A 27 -10.13 -4.01 4.29
C VAL A 27 -9.68 -2.98 3.26
N TYR A 28 -9.14 -1.84 3.69
CA TYR A 28 -8.62 -0.82 2.78
C TYR A 28 -7.40 -1.31 2.01
N LEU A 29 -6.47 -1.98 2.70
CA LEU A 29 -5.28 -2.61 2.13
C LEU A 29 -5.64 -3.64 1.06
N GLU A 30 -6.56 -4.55 1.39
CA GLU A 30 -7.04 -5.59 0.49
C GLU A 30 -7.75 -5.00 -0.74
N TYR A 31 -8.59 -3.98 -0.54
CA TYR A 31 -9.25 -3.28 -1.64
C TYR A 31 -8.26 -2.65 -2.62
N PHE A 32 -7.26 -1.94 -2.10
CA PHE A 32 -6.25 -1.30 -2.94
C PHE A 32 -5.44 -2.32 -3.74
N VAL A 33 -4.92 -3.37 -3.08
CA VAL A 33 -4.09 -4.38 -3.74
C VAL A 33 -4.90 -5.18 -4.77
N ASN A 34 -6.16 -5.49 -4.51
CA ASN A 34 -7.02 -6.15 -5.49
C ASN A 34 -7.38 -5.26 -6.70
N GLY A 35 -7.38 -3.93 -6.53
CA GLY A 35 -7.61 -2.95 -7.60
C GLY A 35 -6.35 -2.57 -8.40
N LEU A 36 -5.17 -2.95 -7.90
CA LEU A 36 -3.87 -2.47 -8.36
C LEU A 36 -3.62 -2.78 -9.84
N ARG A 37 -3.91 -4.01 -10.28
CA ARG A 37 -3.76 -4.41 -11.68
C ARG A 37 -4.56 -3.56 -12.65
N SER A 38 -5.81 -3.26 -12.32
CA SER A 38 -6.66 -2.39 -13.14
C SER A 38 -6.12 -0.96 -13.20
N ASN A 39 -5.55 -0.46 -12.10
CA ASN A 39 -4.92 0.86 -12.07
C ASN A 39 -3.66 0.89 -12.94
N ILE A 40 -2.83 -0.15 -12.89
CA ILE A 40 -1.64 -0.31 -13.74
C ILE A 40 -2.05 -0.23 -15.22
N ASP A 41 -3.02 -1.05 -15.63
CA ASP A 41 -3.48 -1.09 -17.02
C ASP A 41 -3.99 0.28 -17.47
N SER A 42 -4.85 0.92 -16.66
CA SER A 42 -5.42 2.23 -16.96
C SER A 42 -4.36 3.34 -17.10
N VAL A 43 -3.31 3.31 -16.28
CA VAL A 43 -2.21 4.27 -16.36
C VAL A 43 -1.37 4.00 -17.60
N LEU A 44 -1.03 2.74 -17.88
CA LEU A 44 -0.22 2.38 -19.05
C LEU A 44 -0.92 2.75 -20.36
N GLU A 45 -2.25 2.67 -20.43
CA GLU A 45 -3.05 3.16 -21.56
C GLU A 45 -2.89 4.66 -21.85
N LYS A 46 -2.42 5.47 -20.87
CA LYS A 46 -2.15 6.90 -21.05
C LYS A 46 -0.74 7.19 -21.57
N SER A 47 0.08 6.17 -21.76
CA SER A 47 1.42 6.34 -22.34
C SER A 47 1.32 6.86 -23.77
N CYS A 48 2.13 7.87 -24.11
CA CYS A 48 2.13 8.45 -25.46
C CYS A 48 3.09 7.77 -26.42
N ASP A 49 4.02 6.95 -25.91
CA ASP A 49 5.00 6.21 -26.69
C ASP A 49 5.62 5.05 -25.86
N ALA A 50 6.42 4.21 -26.50
CA ALA A 50 7.08 3.08 -25.84
C ALA A 50 8.07 3.49 -24.73
N GLY A 51 8.71 4.66 -24.87
CA GLY A 51 9.66 5.17 -23.87
C GLY A 51 8.96 5.59 -22.57
N THR A 52 7.85 6.30 -22.69
CA THR A 52 6.99 6.68 -21.55
C THR A 52 6.35 5.47 -20.89
N LYS A 53 5.88 4.48 -21.67
CA LYS A 53 5.41 3.17 -21.13
C LYS A 53 6.49 2.50 -20.28
N LYS A 54 7.73 2.42 -20.77
CA LYS A 54 8.85 1.81 -20.04
C LYS A 54 9.16 2.54 -18.73
N LYS A 55 9.13 3.88 -18.73
CA LYS A 55 9.32 4.68 -17.51
C LYS A 55 8.22 4.40 -16.48
N ALA A 56 6.96 4.31 -16.92
CA ALA A 56 5.84 3.99 -16.05
C ALA A 56 5.95 2.59 -15.44
N LEU A 57 6.26 1.58 -16.26
CA LEU A 57 6.49 0.21 -15.77
C LEU A 57 7.61 0.16 -14.72
N LYS A 58 8.71 0.89 -14.93
CA LYS A 58 9.79 0.96 -13.94
C LYS A 58 9.34 1.61 -12.64
N ALA A 59 8.57 2.70 -12.72
CA ALA A 59 8.04 3.38 -11.54
C ALA A 59 7.04 2.51 -10.76
N PHE A 60 6.19 1.75 -11.46
CA PHE A 60 5.34 0.72 -10.85
C PHE A 60 6.18 -0.35 -10.16
N GLU A 61 7.17 -0.92 -10.83
CA GLU A 61 8.05 -1.93 -10.24
C GLU A 61 8.71 -1.39 -8.97
N ASP A 62 9.27 -0.19 -9.01
CA ASP A 62 9.88 0.45 -7.86
C ASP A 62 8.86 0.62 -6.73
N GLY A 63 7.67 1.18 -6.99
CA GLY A 63 6.64 1.35 -5.97
C GLY A 63 6.20 0.03 -5.32
N LEU A 64 5.96 -1.02 -6.12
CA LEU A 64 5.50 -2.31 -5.62
C LEU A 64 6.57 -3.05 -4.81
N VAL A 65 7.84 -2.98 -5.23
CA VAL A 65 8.97 -3.55 -4.48
C VAL A 65 9.10 -2.90 -3.10
N LEU A 66 8.82 -1.61 -3.02
CA LEU A 66 8.95 -0.82 -1.80
C LEU A 66 7.77 -1.02 -0.82
N LEU A 67 6.60 -1.44 -1.31
CA LEU A 67 5.46 -1.74 -0.43
C LEU A 67 5.67 -3.00 0.41
N LYS A 68 6.41 -3.98 -0.13
CA LYS A 68 6.64 -5.27 0.54
C LYS A 68 7.33 -5.11 1.92
N PRO A 69 8.44 -4.36 2.07
CA PRO A 69 9.04 -4.08 3.38
C PRO A 69 8.08 -3.50 4.42
N SER A 70 7.13 -2.65 4.01
CA SER A 70 6.15 -2.05 4.92
C SER A 70 5.12 -3.06 5.42
N LEU A 71 4.69 -3.98 4.56
CA LEU A 71 3.88 -5.14 4.95
C LEU A 71 4.66 -6.14 5.82
N GLU A 72 5.97 -6.26 5.60
CA GLU A 72 6.89 -7.10 6.37
C GLU A 72 7.46 -6.41 7.61
N CYS A 73 6.91 -5.27 8.05
CA CYS A 73 7.33 -4.56 9.25
C CYS A 73 8.79 -4.07 9.27
N SER A 74 9.45 -3.94 8.13
CA SER A 74 10.90 -3.72 8.06
C SER A 74 11.29 -2.24 8.01
N GLU A 75 10.69 -1.46 7.10
CA GLU A 75 10.95 -0.03 6.95
C GLU A 75 9.82 0.66 6.18
N ARG A 76 9.63 1.98 6.37
CA ARG A 76 8.78 2.81 5.51
C ARG A 76 9.54 3.26 4.29
N VAL A 77 8.85 3.47 3.18
CA VAL A 77 9.51 3.89 1.95
C VAL A 77 8.90 5.14 1.32
N GLN A 78 9.78 6.00 0.80
CA GLN A 78 9.37 7.17 0.03
C GLN A 78 9.23 6.83 -1.45
N LEU A 79 8.01 6.95 -1.95
CA LEU A 79 7.70 6.71 -3.36
C LEU A 79 8.11 7.89 -4.25
N ARG A 80 8.42 7.61 -5.52
CA ARG A 80 8.86 8.61 -6.50
C ARG A 80 7.81 8.85 -7.58
N SER A 81 7.71 10.09 -8.03
CA SER A 81 6.90 10.46 -9.19
C SER A 81 7.53 9.97 -10.50
N ILE A 82 6.71 9.85 -11.54
CA ILE A 82 7.20 9.63 -12.90
C ILE A 82 7.66 10.97 -13.49
N ASP A 83 8.96 11.09 -13.79
CA ASP A 83 9.49 12.20 -14.59
C ASP A 83 9.30 11.91 -16.10
N SER A 84 8.13 12.30 -16.63
CA SER A 84 7.82 12.21 -18.06
C SER A 84 7.11 13.46 -18.57
N ASN A 85 7.42 13.87 -19.80
CA ASN A 85 6.75 14.97 -20.50
C ASN A 85 5.30 14.64 -20.91
N CYS A 86 4.78 13.45 -20.57
CA CYS A 86 3.41 13.04 -20.85
C CYS A 86 2.51 13.35 -19.66
N ASN A 87 2.00 14.58 -19.59
CA ASN A 87 1.24 15.08 -18.44
C ASN A 87 0.05 14.19 -18.06
N ALA A 88 -0.61 13.55 -19.04
CA ALA A 88 -1.73 12.64 -18.77
C ALA A 88 -1.28 11.37 -18.03
N LEU A 89 -0.12 10.81 -18.41
CA LEU A 89 0.47 9.65 -17.76
C LEU A 89 0.93 9.98 -16.34
N GLU A 90 1.65 11.10 -16.16
CA GLU A 90 2.11 11.55 -14.84
C GLU A 90 0.93 11.74 -13.90
N ARG A 91 -0.12 12.44 -14.36
CA ARG A 91 -1.32 12.67 -13.56
C ARG A 91 -2.06 11.38 -13.23
N ALA A 92 -2.17 10.47 -14.20
CA ALA A 92 -2.81 9.17 -13.98
C ALA A 92 -2.03 8.34 -12.96
N TYR A 93 -0.70 8.32 -13.05
CA TYR A 93 0.15 7.64 -12.08
C TYR A 93 0.04 8.26 -10.69
N GLN A 94 0.07 9.60 -10.57
CA GLN A 94 -0.07 10.28 -9.29
C GLN A 94 -1.39 9.92 -8.60
N ILE A 95 -2.51 10.02 -9.32
CA ILE A 95 -3.85 9.86 -8.74
C ILE A 95 -4.19 8.39 -8.48
N ASN A 96 -3.89 7.50 -9.41
CA ASN A 96 -4.37 6.11 -9.35
C ASN A 96 -3.36 5.14 -8.73
N PHE A 97 -2.13 5.59 -8.49
CA PHE A 97 -1.09 4.72 -7.93
C PHE A 97 -0.29 5.41 -6.84
N LEU A 98 0.42 6.51 -7.13
CA LEU A 98 1.38 7.09 -6.19
C LEU A 98 0.74 7.53 -4.88
N LEU A 99 -0.35 8.32 -4.93
CA LEU A 99 -1.01 8.82 -3.73
C LEU A 99 -1.64 7.68 -2.92
N PRO A 100 -2.48 6.79 -3.51
CA PRO A 100 -3.03 5.67 -2.75
C PRO A 100 -1.95 4.74 -2.20
N LEU A 101 -0.84 4.53 -2.92
CA LEU A 101 0.24 3.66 -2.46
C LEU A 101 1.00 4.25 -1.26
N ASP A 102 1.16 5.58 -1.18
CA ASP A 102 1.76 6.28 -0.03
C ASP A 102 0.88 6.15 1.23
N ASP A 103 -0.45 6.25 1.05
CA ASP A 103 -1.41 6.01 2.12
C ASP A 103 -1.35 4.54 2.59
N ILE A 104 -1.26 3.59 1.65
CA ILE A 104 -1.19 2.16 1.92
C ILE A 104 0.11 1.77 2.63
N ASP A 105 1.25 2.36 2.23
CA ASP A 105 2.53 2.22 2.95
C ASP A 105 2.38 2.66 4.42
N SER A 106 1.75 3.82 4.62
CA SER A 106 1.52 4.37 5.95
C SER A 106 0.61 3.48 6.81
N ILE A 107 -0.47 2.95 6.22
CA ILE A 107 -1.42 2.04 6.88
C ILE A 107 -0.75 0.71 7.22
N ALA A 108 -0.07 0.08 6.26
CA ALA A 108 0.65 -1.18 6.48
C ALA A 108 1.65 -1.05 7.64
N PHE A 109 2.42 0.04 7.66
CA PHE A 109 3.35 0.30 8.76
C PHE A 109 2.63 0.54 10.10
N ALA A 110 1.50 1.25 10.12
CA ALA A 110 0.72 1.47 11.34
C ALA A 110 0.15 0.16 11.90
N MET A 111 -0.50 -0.65 11.06
CA MET A 111 -1.01 -1.97 11.41
C MET A 111 0.08 -2.86 12.01
N CYS A 112 1.28 -2.80 11.43
CA CYS A 112 2.45 -3.47 11.96
C CYS A 112 2.82 -3.01 13.39
N GLN A 113 2.93 -1.68 13.62
CA GLN A 113 3.26 -1.13 14.95
C GLN A 113 2.21 -1.48 16.00
N GLU A 114 0.94 -1.55 15.59
CA GLU A 114 -0.20 -1.94 16.43
C GLU A 114 -0.30 -3.46 16.67
N ARG A 115 0.55 -4.26 16.00
CA ARG A 115 0.55 -5.73 16.06
C ARG A 115 -0.81 -6.34 15.70
N CYS A 116 -1.41 -5.84 14.63
CA CYS A 116 -2.67 -6.38 14.11
C CYS A 116 -2.55 -7.90 13.87
N PRO A 117 -3.53 -8.71 14.29
CA PRO A 117 -3.47 -10.18 14.17
C PRO A 117 -3.80 -10.71 12.77
N ASN A 118 -4.00 -9.81 11.79
CA ASN A 118 -4.57 -10.15 10.49
C ASN A 118 -3.54 -10.88 9.62
N ASP A 119 -3.98 -11.93 8.93
CA ASP A 119 -3.16 -12.67 7.98
C ASP A 119 -3.00 -11.87 6.68
N LEU A 120 -1.79 -11.37 6.41
CA LEU A 120 -1.47 -10.60 5.20
C LEU A 120 -1.05 -11.49 4.02
N SER A 121 -1.10 -12.82 4.14
CA SER A 121 -0.57 -13.74 3.12
C SER A 121 -1.26 -13.59 1.77
N SER A 122 -2.58 -13.40 1.74
CA SER A 122 -3.35 -13.18 0.51
C SER A 122 -2.90 -11.89 -0.19
N VAL A 123 -2.77 -10.81 0.57
CA VAL A 123 -2.37 -9.50 0.06
C VAL A 123 -0.94 -9.52 -0.47
N LEU A 124 -0.02 -10.17 0.27
CA LEU A 124 1.37 -10.37 -0.17
C LEU A 124 1.45 -11.19 -1.46
N GLN A 125 0.60 -12.20 -1.62
CA GLN A 125 0.55 -13.00 -2.84
C GLN A 125 0.06 -12.18 -4.03
N THR A 126 -1.04 -11.43 -3.89
CA THR A 126 -1.54 -10.55 -4.97
C THR A 126 -0.49 -9.51 -5.37
N LEU A 127 0.20 -8.90 -4.40
CA LEU A 127 1.29 -7.96 -4.66
C LEU A 127 2.43 -8.62 -5.46
N ALA A 128 2.79 -9.86 -5.14
CA ALA A 128 3.83 -10.61 -5.85
C ALA A 128 3.40 -10.94 -7.30
N ASP A 129 2.13 -11.26 -7.50
CA ASP A 129 1.55 -11.53 -8.82
C ASP A 129 1.55 -10.26 -9.69
N ASP A 130 1.20 -9.12 -9.11
CA ASP A 130 1.20 -7.82 -9.81
C ASP A 130 2.62 -7.33 -10.14
N LEU A 131 3.58 -7.55 -9.24
CA LEU A 131 4.99 -7.30 -9.53
C LEU A 131 5.48 -8.16 -10.70
N THR A 132 5.08 -9.43 -10.73
CA THR A 132 5.38 -10.33 -11.84
C THR A 132 4.74 -9.84 -13.13
N TYR A 133 3.48 -9.39 -13.07
CA TYR A 133 2.77 -8.83 -14.20
C TYR A 133 3.50 -7.62 -14.81
N VAL A 134 3.90 -6.65 -13.98
CA VAL A 134 4.64 -5.44 -14.43
C VAL A 134 5.94 -5.81 -15.14
N ARG A 135 6.65 -6.84 -14.66
CA ARG A 135 7.93 -7.29 -15.25
C ARG A 135 7.77 -8.00 -16.61
N LEU A 136 6.58 -8.46 -16.95
CA LEU A 136 6.28 -9.19 -18.19
C LEU A 136 5.71 -8.29 -19.32
N GLN A 137 5.44 -7.01 -19.04
CA GLN A 137 4.84 -6.02 -19.95
C GLN A 137 5.83 -5.30 -20.87
#